data_AF-A0A1X4IA64-F1
#
_entry.id   AF-A0A1X4IA64-F1
#
_cell.length_a   1.000
_cell.length_b   1.000
_cell.length_c   1.000
_cell.angle_alpha   90.00
_cell.angle_beta   90.00
_cell.angle_gamma   90.00
#
_symmetry.space_group_name_H-M   'P 1'
#
loop_
_entity.id
_entity.type
_entity.pdbx_description
1 polymer ?
#
loop_
_entity_poly.entity_id
_entity_poly.type
_entity_poly.pdbx_seq_one_letter_code
_entity_poly.pdbx_strand_id
1 'polypeptide(L)'
;MLTLHTADASPGTAVLVDGAHIAAVGPYEELAAGHPDARLRRWPGILTPGLLNPYGPELLEQAYHPDPREADRLGTEPVFGERARALLAAGPSARGASARRGVQRMLAHGTVAVAGELRGREALDA
;
A
#
# COMPACT_ATOMS: atom_id res chain seq x y z
N MET A 1 -19.68 11.52 -2.63
CA MET A 1 -19.43 12.56 -3.66
C MET A 1 -18.67 11.87 -4.77
N LEU A 2 -19.20 11.89 -5.98
CA LEU A 2 -18.60 11.21 -7.11
C LEU A 2 -17.32 11.91 -7.57
N THR A 3 -16.28 11.13 -7.81
CA THR A 3 -15.05 11.58 -8.47
C THR A 3 -14.79 10.76 -9.71
N LEU A 4 -14.48 11.42 -10.82
CA LEU A 4 -14.13 10.79 -12.08
C LEU A 4 -12.62 10.88 -12.28
N HIS A 5 -11.95 9.75 -12.44
CA HIS A 5 -10.49 9.66 -12.53
C HIS A 5 -10.07 9.26 -13.94
N THR A 6 -9.11 9.99 -14.52
CA THR A 6 -8.50 9.67 -15.82
C THR A 6 -6.97 9.65 -15.69
N ALA A 7 -6.31 8.94 -16.61
CA ALA A 7 -4.85 8.83 -16.66
C ALA A 7 -4.34 9.09 -18.08
N ASP A 8 -3.24 9.82 -18.23
CA ASP A 8 -2.66 10.18 -19.54
C ASP A 8 -2.29 8.96 -20.39
N ALA A 9 -1.77 7.91 -19.76
CA ALA A 9 -1.40 6.65 -20.41
C ALA A 9 -2.49 5.56 -20.31
N SER A 10 -3.71 5.93 -19.91
CA SER A 10 -4.91 5.09 -20.00
C SER A 10 -5.99 5.79 -20.83
N PRO A 11 -5.68 6.23 -22.07
CA PRO A 11 -6.57 7.07 -22.85
C PRO A 11 -7.91 6.37 -23.11
N GLY A 12 -8.98 7.14 -23.02
CA GLY A 12 -10.34 6.64 -23.22
C GLY A 12 -10.91 5.87 -22.03
N THR A 13 -10.13 5.46 -21.02
CA THR A 13 -10.67 4.80 -19.82
C THR A 13 -10.75 5.78 -18.65
N ALA A 14 -11.87 5.79 -17.94
CA ALA A 14 -12.07 6.51 -16.71
C ALA A 14 -12.65 5.61 -15.61
N VAL A 15 -12.35 5.98 -14.36
CA VAL A 15 -12.85 5.29 -13.17
C VAL A 15 -13.71 6.26 -12.37
N LEU A 16 -14.98 5.92 -12.22
CA LEU A 16 -15.91 6.65 -11.35
C LEU A 16 -15.86 6.05 -9.95
N VAL A 17 -15.66 6.88 -8.94
CA VAL A 17 -15.51 6.47 -7.54
C VAL A 17 -16.58 7.17 -6.70
N ASP A 18 -17.22 6.42 -5.81
CA ASP A 18 -18.05 6.94 -4.73
C ASP A 18 -17.49 6.52 -3.37
N GLY A 19 -16.86 7.49 -2.68
CA GLY A 19 -16.21 7.23 -1.40
C GLY A 19 -15.13 6.15 -1.52
N ALA A 20 -15.38 4.98 -0.92
CA ALA A 20 -14.46 3.84 -0.89
C ALA A 20 -14.68 2.82 -2.03
N HIS A 21 -15.67 3.03 -2.90
CA HIS A 21 -16.07 2.05 -3.90
C HIS A 21 -15.88 2.58 -5.32
N ILE A 22 -15.47 1.68 -6.21
CA ILE A 22 -15.54 1.92 -7.65
C ILE A 22 -17.01 1.77 -8.06
N ALA A 23 -17.60 2.86 -8.54
CA ALA A 23 -18.98 2.90 -9.01
C ALA A 23 -19.09 2.41 -10.46
N ALA A 24 -18.11 2.76 -11.31
CA ALA A 24 -18.05 2.30 -12.70
C ALA A 24 -16.62 2.43 -13.25
N VAL A 25 -16.33 1.62 -14.27
CA VAL A 25 -15.12 1.75 -15.12
C VAL A 25 -15.60 1.70 -16.56
N GLY A 26 -15.16 2.65 -17.38
CA GLY A 26 -15.63 2.72 -18.76
C GLY A 26 -15.10 3.94 -19.52
N PRO A 27 -15.67 4.22 -20.70
CA PRO A 27 -15.28 5.36 -21.51
C PRO A 27 -15.44 6.69 -20.78
N TYR A 28 -14.45 7.58 -20.87
CA TYR A 28 -14.52 8.91 -20.22
C TYR A 28 -15.77 9.69 -20.63
N GLU A 29 -16.06 9.74 -21.93
CA GLU A 29 -17.17 10.55 -22.46
C GLU A 29 -18.53 10.05 -21.95
N GLU A 30 -18.72 8.73 -21.87
CA GLU A 30 -19.95 8.13 -21.34
C GLU A 30 -20.13 8.45 -19.84
N LEU A 31 -19.07 8.27 -19.05
CA LEU A 31 -19.12 8.53 -17.61
C LEU A 31 -19.25 10.03 -17.29
N ALA A 32 -18.59 10.90 -18.06
CA ALA A 32 -18.71 12.35 -17.91
C ALA A 32 -20.11 12.85 -18.26
N ALA A 33 -20.74 12.32 -19.32
CA ALA A 33 -22.10 12.66 -19.70
C ALA A 33 -23.14 12.16 -18.67
N GLY A 34 -22.95 10.96 -18.12
CA GLY A 34 -23.84 10.40 -17.10
C GLY A 34 -23.69 11.04 -15.71
N HIS A 35 -22.55 11.66 -15.43
CA HIS A 35 -22.22 12.24 -14.13
C HIS A 35 -21.59 13.63 -14.26
N PRO A 36 -22.32 14.64 -14.78
CA PRO A 36 -21.77 15.98 -15.07
C PRO A 36 -21.25 16.71 -13.82
N ASP A 37 -21.78 16.38 -12.64
CA ASP A 37 -21.36 16.96 -11.37
C ASP A 37 -20.19 16.20 -10.70
N ALA A 38 -19.72 15.09 -11.28
CA ALA A 38 -18.60 14.34 -10.74
C ALA A 38 -17.32 15.18 -10.82
N ARG A 39 -16.59 15.26 -9.71
CA ARG A 39 -15.34 16.02 -9.68
C ARG A 39 -14.26 15.27 -10.47
N LEU A 40 -13.81 15.88 -11.58
CA LEU A 40 -12.75 15.33 -12.43
C LEU A 40 -11.37 15.43 -11.75
N ARG A 41 -10.62 14.32 -11.78
CA ARG A 41 -9.21 14.22 -11.37
C ARG A 41 -8.40 13.60 -12.51
N ARG A 42 -7.33 14.28 -12.93
CA ARG A 42 -6.41 13.82 -13.96
C ARG A 42 -5.07 13.43 -13.34
N TRP A 43 -4.55 12.28 -13.73
CA TRP A 43 -3.30 11.73 -13.20
C TRP A 43 -2.28 11.53 -14.33
N PRO A 44 -0.99 11.79 -14.09
CA PRO A 44 0.05 11.35 -15.01
C PRO A 44 0.16 9.82 -14.99
N GLY A 45 0.50 9.21 -16.13
CA GLY A 45 0.77 7.77 -16.22
C GLY A 45 -0.49 6.91 -16.36
N ILE A 46 -0.46 5.70 -15.78
CA ILE A 46 -1.53 4.69 -15.87
C ILE A 46 -2.31 4.58 -14.56
N LEU A 47 -3.60 4.26 -14.64
CA LEU A 47 -4.39 3.84 -13.47
C LEU A 47 -4.47 2.33 -13.43
N THR A 48 -4.03 1.73 -12.32
CA THR A 48 -4.09 0.28 -12.08
C THR A 48 -4.75 -0.01 -10.72
N PRO A 49 -5.26 -1.23 -10.51
CA PRO A 49 -5.51 -1.71 -9.16
C PRO A 49 -4.25 -1.59 -8.29
N GLY A 50 -4.44 -1.36 -6.99
CA GLY A 50 -3.33 -1.44 -6.04
C GLY A 50 -2.83 -2.88 -5.91
N LEU A 51 -1.56 -3.03 -5.52
CA LEU A 51 -0.91 -4.33 -5.44
C LEU A 51 -1.33 -5.08 -4.17
N LEU A 52 -1.46 -6.40 -4.29
CA LEU A 52 -1.56 -7.34 -3.17
C LEU A 52 -0.18 -7.98 -2.98
N ASN A 53 0.39 -7.84 -1.78
CA ASN A 53 1.59 -8.59 -1.42
C ASN A 53 1.21 -9.92 -0.74
N PRO A 54 1.58 -11.09 -1.31
CA PRO A 54 1.12 -12.36 -0.78
C PRO A 54 1.79 -12.79 0.53
N TYR A 55 2.82 -12.08 1.00
CA TYR A 55 3.67 -12.47 2.13
C TYR A 55 3.51 -11.55 3.35
N GLY A 56 2.27 -11.32 3.78
CA GLY A 56 1.95 -10.43 4.91
C GLY A 56 2.66 -10.82 6.20
N PRO A 57 2.48 -12.04 6.73
CA PRO A 57 3.13 -12.49 7.96
C PRO A 57 4.66 -12.45 7.88
N GLU A 58 5.24 -12.89 6.77
CA GLU A 58 6.69 -12.90 6.57
C GLU A 58 7.26 -11.48 6.62
N LEU A 59 6.59 -10.51 5.98
CA LEU A 59 7.07 -9.14 5.90
C LEU A 59 6.72 -8.31 7.13
N LEU A 60 5.58 -8.52 7.77
CA LEU A 60 5.11 -7.66 8.86
C LEU A 60 5.42 -8.22 10.25
N GLU A 61 5.63 -9.53 10.40
CA GLU A 61 5.85 -10.16 11.70
C GLU A 61 7.22 -10.85 11.82
N GLN A 62 7.75 -11.36 10.71
CA GLN A 62 8.98 -12.17 10.73
C GLN A 62 10.21 -11.38 10.24
N ALA A 63 10.00 -10.34 9.43
CA ALA A 63 11.05 -9.45 8.97
C ALA A 63 11.25 -8.25 9.91
N TYR A 64 12.51 -7.85 10.07
CA TYR A 64 12.84 -6.57 10.68
C TYR A 64 13.09 -5.53 9.58
N HIS A 65 12.29 -4.47 9.55
CA HIS A 65 12.49 -3.31 8.68
C HIS A 65 13.38 -2.30 9.39
N PRO A 66 14.63 -2.05 8.94
CA PRO A 66 15.55 -1.14 9.60
C PRO A 66 15.02 0.29 9.73
N ASP A 67 15.27 0.95 10.86
CA ASP A 67 15.11 2.40 10.92
C ASP A 67 16.16 3.08 10.02
N PRO A 68 15.85 4.19 9.32
CA PRO A 68 16.84 4.91 8.53
C PRO A 68 18.12 5.26 9.30
N ARG A 69 18.03 5.47 10.62
CA ARG A 69 19.19 5.73 11.50
C ARG A 69 20.10 4.52 11.70
N GLU A 70 19.62 3.31 11.38
CA GLU A 70 20.37 2.07 11.50
C GLU A 70 20.99 1.63 10.16
N ALA A 71 20.79 2.40 9.08
CA ALA A 71 21.16 2.00 7.72
C ALA A 71 22.65 1.64 7.58
N ASP A 72 23.56 2.36 8.24
CA ASP A 72 25.00 2.09 8.18
C ASP A 72 25.37 0.71 8.77
N ARG A 73 24.53 0.16 9.66
CA ARG A 73 24.76 -1.11 10.37
C ARG A 73 23.94 -2.26 9.79
N LEU A 74 22.71 -1.99 9.38
CA LEU A 74 21.73 -3.01 8.98
C LEU A 74 21.43 -3.00 7.48
N GLY A 75 21.86 -1.96 6.76
CA GLY A 75 21.38 -1.67 5.42
C GLY A 75 19.95 -1.13 5.42
N THR A 76 19.40 -0.95 4.23
CA THR A 76 18.02 -0.49 4.04
C THR A 76 17.05 -1.64 3.82
N GLU A 77 17.51 -2.83 3.43
CA GLU A 77 16.61 -3.94 3.10
C GLU A 77 16.05 -4.65 4.33
N PRO A 78 14.86 -5.27 4.23
CA PRO A 78 14.32 -6.07 5.33
C PRO A 78 15.28 -7.20 5.71
N VAL A 79 15.48 -7.36 7.00
CA VAL A 79 16.31 -8.44 7.57
C VAL A 79 15.39 -9.61 7.91
N PHE A 80 15.83 -10.83 7.59
CA PHE A 80 15.08 -12.07 7.83
C PHE A 80 15.84 -13.05 8.73
N GLY A 81 15.21 -14.16 9.08
CA GLY A 81 15.83 -15.28 9.81
C GLY A 81 16.16 -14.96 11.27
N GLU A 82 17.20 -15.60 11.80
CA GLU A 82 17.59 -15.48 13.21
C GLU A 82 17.95 -14.04 13.59
N ARG A 83 18.62 -13.31 12.70
CA ARG A 83 18.97 -11.91 12.91
C ARG A 83 17.72 -11.04 13.07
N ALA A 84 16.70 -11.27 12.25
CA ALA A 84 15.42 -10.57 12.38
C ALA A 84 14.73 -10.88 13.71
N ARG A 85 14.71 -12.16 14.11
CA ARG A 85 14.14 -12.58 15.40
C ARG A 85 14.82 -11.89 16.58
N ALA A 86 16.16 -11.80 16.55
CA ALA A 86 16.92 -11.10 17.58
C ALA A 86 16.59 -9.60 17.63
N LEU A 87 16.48 -8.94 16.46
CA LEU A 87 16.14 -7.51 16.37
C LEU A 87 14.70 -7.23 16.83
N LEU A 88 13.75 -8.08 16.43
CA LEU A 88 12.35 -7.96 16.83
C LEU A 88 12.14 -8.25 18.33
N ALA A 89 13.05 -9.00 18.96
CA ALA A 89 13.05 -9.28 20.39
C ALA A 89 13.85 -8.25 21.22
N ALA A 90 14.54 -7.30 20.58
CA ALA A 90 15.47 -6.38 21.25
C ALA A 90 14.79 -5.36 22.19
N GLY A 91 13.47 -5.14 22.06
CA GLY A 91 12.73 -4.28 22.97
C GLY A 91 11.22 -4.27 22.72
N PRO A 92 10.43 -3.75 23.68
CA PRO A 92 8.96 -3.84 23.66
C PRO A 92 8.29 -3.22 22.44
N SER A 93 8.92 -2.22 21.80
CA SER A 93 8.38 -1.50 20.64
C SER A 93 8.93 -1.96 19.30
N ALA A 94 9.93 -2.87 19.28
CA ALA A 94 10.67 -3.21 18.07
C ALA A 94 9.77 -3.78 16.97
N ARG A 95 8.83 -4.66 17.34
CA ARG A 95 7.86 -5.27 16.42
C ARG A 95 6.97 -4.23 15.75
N GLY A 96 6.33 -3.36 16.54
CA GLY A 96 5.42 -2.35 16.01
C GLY A 96 6.14 -1.29 15.18
N ALA A 97 7.33 -0.87 15.60
CA ALA A 97 8.13 0.06 14.82
C ALA A 97 8.58 -0.56 13.48
N SER A 98 8.98 -1.83 13.49
CA SER A 98 9.32 -2.59 12.28
C SER A 98 8.12 -2.73 11.35
N ALA A 99 6.97 -3.19 11.85
CA ALA A 99 5.76 -3.41 11.05
C ALA A 99 5.30 -2.13 10.35
N ARG A 100 5.25 -0.99 11.06
CA ARG A 100 4.89 0.31 10.45
C ARG A 100 5.82 0.73 9.32
N ARG A 101 7.13 0.55 9.50
CA ARG A 101 8.11 0.83 8.43
C ARG A 101 7.91 -0.12 7.24
N GLY A 102 7.57 -1.38 7.50
CA GLY A 102 7.19 -2.34 6.47
C GLY A 102 5.96 -1.91 5.67
N VAL A 103 4.88 -1.51 6.36
CA VAL A 103 3.66 -0.96 5.75
C VAL A 103 3.97 0.28 4.91
N GLN A 104 4.74 1.23 5.46
CA GLN A 104 5.14 2.45 4.74
C GLN A 104 5.94 2.15 3.47
N ARG A 105 6.90 1.21 3.54
CA ARG A 105 7.66 0.76 2.37
C ARG A 105 6.75 0.15 1.31
N MET A 106 5.82 -0.71 1.72
CA MET A 106 4.88 -1.37 0.82
C MET A 106 3.93 -0.37 0.13
N LEU A 107 3.37 0.57 0.89
CA LEU A 107 2.53 1.65 0.37
C LEU A 107 3.28 2.52 -0.64
N ALA A 108 4.55 2.84 -0.37
CA ALA A 108 5.39 3.62 -1.28
C ALA A 108 5.59 2.94 -2.65
N HIS A 109 5.39 1.63 -2.74
CA HIS A 109 5.49 0.85 -3.98
C HIS A 109 4.11 0.39 -4.50
N GLY A 110 3.02 1.00 -4.02
CA GLY A 110 1.67 0.75 -4.52
C GLY A 110 0.97 -0.50 -3.95
N THR A 111 1.54 -1.14 -2.93
CA THR A 111 0.84 -2.22 -2.20
C THR A 111 -0.26 -1.63 -1.33
N VAL A 112 -1.49 -2.11 -1.47
CA VAL A 112 -2.67 -1.66 -0.71
C VAL A 112 -3.31 -2.79 0.10
N ALA A 113 -2.85 -4.02 -0.10
CA ALA A 113 -3.33 -5.19 0.64
C ALA A 113 -2.19 -6.18 0.85
N VAL A 114 -2.31 -6.98 1.90
CA VAL A 114 -1.45 -8.14 2.15
C VAL A 114 -2.29 -9.40 2.30
N ALA A 115 -1.76 -10.54 1.88
CA ALA A 115 -2.36 -11.83 2.16
C ALA A 115 -1.70 -12.48 3.38
N GLY A 116 -2.39 -13.47 3.96
CA GLY A 116 -1.95 -14.18 5.14
C GLY A 116 -2.54 -13.61 6.44
N GLU A 117 -2.68 -14.47 7.43
CA GLU A 117 -3.24 -14.11 8.74
C GLU A 117 -2.17 -13.43 9.59
N LEU A 118 -2.38 -12.16 9.93
CA LEU A 118 -1.59 -11.47 10.94
C LEU A 118 -2.10 -11.86 12.33
N ARG A 119 -1.18 -12.28 13.19
CA ARG A 119 -1.44 -12.76 14.56
C ARG A 119 -0.90 -11.80 15.61
N GLY A 120 0.15 -11.05 15.29
CA GLY A 120 0.75 -10.06 16.16
C GLY A 120 -0.07 -8.78 16.19
N ARG A 121 -0.38 -8.30 17.40
CA ARG A 121 -1.13 -7.05 17.58
C ARG A 121 -0.37 -5.87 16.98
N GLU A 122 0.95 -5.91 17.07
CA GLU A 122 1.86 -4.89 16.55
C GLU A 122 1.80 -4.75 15.03
N ALA A 123 1.52 -5.84 14.30
CA ALA A 123 1.34 -5.84 12.86
C ALA A 123 -0.10 -5.44 12.46
N LEU A 124 -1.10 -5.84 13.26
CA LEU A 124 -2.50 -5.45 13.06
C LEU A 124 -2.76 -3.96 13.29
N ASP A 125 -2.06 -3.34 14.24
CA ASP A 125 -2.18 -1.91 14.56
C ASP A 125 -1.24 -1.00 13.74
N ALA A 126 -0.45 -1.56 12.82
CA ALA A 126 0.55 -0.84 12.03
C ALA A 126 -0.08 -0.05 10.88
#